data_AF-A0A1M7YI00-F1
#
_entry.id   AF-A0A1M7YI00-F1
#
_cell.length_a   1.000
_cell.length_b   1.000
_cell.length_c   1.000
_cell.angle_alpha   90.00
_cell.angle_beta   90.00
_cell.angle_gamma   90.00
#
_symmetry.space_group_name_H-M   'P 1'
#
loop_
_entity.id
_entity.type
_entity.pdbx_description
1 polymer ?
#
loop_
_entity_poly.entity_id
_entity_poly.type
_entity_poly.pdbx_seq_one_letter_code
_entity_poly.pdbx_strand_id
1 'polypeptide(L)'
;MLSQTKVNELNALFGAELNVGTSAGRRSGKWECNVSEMFIGDYFIVPLTTTKMLKSEGYVMSNCCRNYKELCENLQYSIFSIRSRSGERLATLGLTKESGYWRLDQCFGPANAEVLEEISCYLDEEEVLQTEYHPTELYYVVQEVARLMNCSGRSH
;
A
#
# COMPACT_ATOMS: atom_id res chain seq x y z
N MET A 1 -20.78 22.92 -37.65
CA MET A 1 -19.49 22.24 -37.84
C MET A 1 -18.40 23.29 -37.83
N LEU A 2 -17.54 23.30 -36.81
CA LEU A 2 -16.37 24.20 -36.76
C LEU A 2 -15.33 23.69 -37.76
N SER A 3 -14.71 24.59 -38.55
CA SER A 3 -13.71 24.19 -39.53
C SER A 3 -12.48 23.57 -38.85
N GLN A 4 -11.91 22.54 -39.48
CA GLN A 4 -10.71 21.82 -39.01
C GLN A 4 -9.56 22.77 -38.63
N THR A 5 -9.50 23.94 -39.28
CA THR A 5 -8.49 24.98 -39.05
C THR A 5 -8.58 25.60 -37.66
N LYS A 6 -9.78 25.88 -37.16
CA LYS A 6 -9.96 26.44 -35.80
C LYS A 6 -9.62 25.44 -34.70
N VAL A 7 -9.83 24.14 -34.96
CA VAL A 7 -9.48 23.06 -34.02
C VAL A 7 -7.96 22.92 -33.93
N ASN A 8 -7.24 23.04 -35.05
CA ASN A 8 -5.79 22.99 -35.09
C ASN A 8 -5.14 24.21 -34.41
N GLU A 9 -5.70 25.40 -34.57
CA GLU A 9 -5.24 26.60 -33.87
C GLU A 9 -5.43 26.51 -32.35
N LEU A 10 -6.58 25.98 -31.89
CA LEU A 10 -6.80 25.73 -30.47
C LEU A 10 -5.77 24.73 -29.91
N ASN A 11 -5.55 23.61 -30.61
CA ASN A 11 -4.60 22.59 -30.17
C ASN A 11 -3.15 23.11 -30.13
N ALA A 12 -2.77 24.01 -31.05
CA ALA A 12 -1.47 24.67 -31.03
C ALA A 12 -1.33 25.65 -29.86
N LEU A 13 -2.40 26.38 -29.52
CA LEU A 13 -2.43 27.28 -28.36
C LEU A 13 -2.27 26.51 -27.04
N PHE A 14 -3.01 25.40 -26.86
CA PHE A 14 -2.92 24.56 -25.66
C PHE A 14 -1.63 23.75 -25.56
N GLY A 15 -0.98 23.43 -26.69
CA GLY A 15 0.32 22.75 -26.72
C GLY A 15 1.50 23.64 -26.33
N ALA A 16 1.38 24.97 -26.51
CA ALA A 16 2.43 25.93 -26.18
C ALA A 16 2.41 26.32 -24.69
N GLU A 17 1.25 26.41 -24.06
CA GLU A 17 1.13 26.75 -22.63
C GLU A 17 1.56 25.62 -21.68
N LEU A 18 1.62 24.37 -22.16
CA LEU A 18 2.10 23.20 -21.38
C LEU A 18 3.63 23.01 -21.40
N ASN A 19 4.38 23.80 -22.17
CA ASN A 19 5.82 23.63 -22.35
C ASN A 19 6.70 24.73 -21.72
N VAL A 20 6.11 25.68 -20.99
CA VAL A 20 6.87 26.69 -20.25
C VAL A 20 6.89 26.33 -18.77
N GLY A 21 7.82 25.46 -18.41
CA GLY A 21 8.01 25.02 -17.03
C GLY A 21 9.08 23.96 -16.88
N THR A 22 10.34 24.41 -16.97
CA THR A 22 11.53 23.82 -16.34
C THR A 22 11.85 22.34 -16.59
N SER A 23 13.00 22.14 -17.22
CA SER A 23 13.84 20.93 -17.16
C SER A 23 14.14 20.51 -15.72
N ALA A 24 13.21 19.78 -15.11
CA ALA A 24 13.47 18.86 -14.01
C ALA A 24 13.16 17.47 -14.58
N GLY A 25 14.15 16.57 -14.56
CA GLY A 25 14.00 15.21 -15.09
C GLY A 25 12.69 14.60 -14.61
N ARG A 26 11.96 13.93 -15.51
CA ARG A 26 10.78 13.14 -15.16
C ARG A 26 11.19 12.17 -14.04
N ARG A 27 11.00 12.58 -12.78
CA ARG A 27 10.94 11.65 -11.67
C ARG A 27 9.76 10.78 -12.02
N SER A 28 10.02 9.54 -12.40
CA SER A 28 8.97 8.54 -12.46
C SER A 28 8.21 8.66 -11.15
N GLY A 29 6.90 8.86 -11.17
CA GLY A 29 6.06 8.95 -9.96
C GLY A 29 5.94 7.61 -9.22
N LYS A 30 7.03 6.84 -9.25
CA LYS A 30 7.26 5.54 -8.67
C LYS A 30 8.41 5.68 -7.67
N TRP A 31 8.18 5.28 -6.43
CA TRP A 31 9.22 5.17 -5.40
C TRP A 31 9.76 3.74 -5.33
N GLU A 32 10.96 3.61 -4.76
CA GLU A 32 11.64 2.33 -4.59
C GLU A 32 11.00 1.51 -3.46
N CYS A 33 11.06 0.19 -3.59
CA CYS A 33 10.66 -0.74 -2.54
C CYS A 33 11.57 -1.96 -2.61
N ASN A 34 12.04 -2.40 -1.43
CA ASN A 34 12.98 -3.50 -1.27
C ASN A 34 12.36 -4.89 -1.52
N VAL A 35 11.05 -4.96 -1.52
CA VAL A 35 10.26 -6.18 -1.74
C VAL A 35 9.49 -6.01 -3.03
N SER A 36 9.67 -6.93 -3.97
CA SER A 36 8.87 -7.02 -5.19
C SER A 36 7.55 -7.73 -4.91
N GLU A 37 6.65 -7.70 -5.90
CA GLU A 37 5.44 -8.53 -5.87
C GLU A 37 5.80 -10.00 -5.64
N MET A 38 5.12 -10.66 -4.69
CA MET A 38 5.42 -12.04 -4.33
C MET A 38 4.23 -12.73 -3.66
N PHE A 39 4.30 -14.06 -3.59
CA PHE A 39 3.38 -14.86 -2.78
C PHE A 39 4.02 -15.23 -1.45
N ILE A 40 3.24 -15.12 -0.38
CA ILE A 40 3.55 -15.66 0.95
C ILE A 40 2.36 -16.54 1.34
N GLY A 41 2.54 -17.85 1.31
CA GLY A 41 1.43 -18.80 1.46
C GLY A 41 0.37 -18.59 0.36
N ASP A 42 -0.87 -18.33 0.77
CA ASP A 42 -2.01 -18.05 -0.12
C ASP A 42 -2.25 -16.55 -0.40
N TYR A 43 -1.36 -15.70 0.08
CA TYR A 43 -1.48 -14.25 -0.05
C TYR A 43 -0.54 -13.71 -1.10
N PHE A 44 -1.07 -12.86 -1.98
CA PHE A 44 -0.31 -12.11 -2.97
C PHE A 44 -0.02 -10.71 -2.43
N ILE A 45 1.26 -10.43 -2.22
CA ILE A 45 1.76 -9.18 -1.63
C ILE A 45 2.20 -8.25 -2.76
N VAL A 46 1.61 -7.06 -2.80
CA VAL A 46 1.88 -6.07 -3.85
C VAL A 46 2.36 -4.76 -3.24
N PRO A 47 3.62 -4.33 -3.45
CA PRO A 47 4.10 -3.04 -2.99
C PRO A 47 3.41 -1.91 -3.77
N LEU A 48 2.80 -0.98 -3.05
CA LEU A 48 2.14 0.19 -3.65
C LEU A 48 3.19 1.26 -3.89
N THR A 49 3.81 1.21 -5.06
CA THR A 49 4.97 2.06 -5.40
C THR A 49 4.62 3.35 -6.14
N THR A 50 3.34 3.61 -6.41
CA THR A 50 2.94 4.82 -7.16
C THR A 50 1.71 5.48 -6.55
N THR A 51 1.56 6.80 -6.80
CA THR A 51 0.37 7.55 -6.34
C THR A 51 -0.94 6.93 -6.89
N LYS A 52 -0.91 6.40 -8.12
CA LYS A 52 -2.08 5.74 -8.72
C LYS A 52 -2.47 4.48 -7.94
N MET A 53 -1.49 3.69 -7.51
CA MET A 53 -1.71 2.49 -6.71
C MET A 53 -2.31 2.84 -5.34
N LEU A 54 -1.76 3.85 -4.63
CA LEU A 54 -2.34 4.31 -3.35
C LEU A 54 -3.78 4.80 -3.50
N LYS A 55 -4.08 5.57 -4.54
CA LYS A 55 -5.45 6.05 -4.79
C LYS A 55 -6.41 4.89 -5.07
N SER A 56 -5.98 3.92 -5.86
CA SER A 56 -6.79 2.73 -6.16
C SER A 56 -7.02 1.91 -4.90
N GLU A 57 -5.99 1.73 -4.06
CA GLU A 57 -6.11 1.00 -2.79
C GLU A 57 -7.10 1.67 -1.85
N GLY A 58 -6.90 2.96 -1.56
CA GLY A 58 -7.78 3.70 -0.66
C GLY A 58 -9.23 3.76 -1.11
N TYR A 59 -9.48 3.75 -2.42
CA TYR A 59 -10.84 3.67 -2.96
C TYR A 59 -11.50 2.31 -2.71
N VAL A 60 -10.81 1.21 -3.01
CA VAL A 60 -11.40 -0.15 -2.87
C VAL A 60 -11.48 -0.58 -1.41
N MET A 61 -10.42 -0.29 -0.64
CA MET A 61 -10.32 -0.67 0.77
C MET A 61 -11.03 0.33 1.70
N SER A 62 -11.56 1.43 1.17
CA SER A 62 -12.19 2.50 1.96
C SER A 62 -11.31 2.99 3.11
N ASN A 63 -10.02 3.23 2.83
CA ASN A 63 -9.02 3.64 3.83
C ASN A 63 -8.26 4.91 3.40
N CYS A 64 -7.46 5.46 4.33
CA CYS A 64 -6.76 6.72 4.16
C CYS A 64 -5.32 6.59 3.63
N CYS A 65 -4.95 5.46 3.03
CA CYS A 65 -3.56 5.18 2.63
C CYS A 65 -2.98 6.23 1.64
N ARG A 66 -3.85 6.95 0.92
CA ARG A 66 -3.48 8.06 0.02
C ARG A 66 -2.72 9.20 0.72
N ASN A 67 -2.93 9.39 2.02
CA ASN A 67 -2.33 10.48 2.79
C ASN A 67 -0.83 10.24 3.06
N TYR A 68 -0.35 9.01 2.88
CA TYR A 68 1.04 8.62 3.13
C TYR A 68 1.95 8.82 1.91
N LYS A 69 1.46 9.43 0.82
CA LYS A 69 2.20 9.62 -0.43
C LYS A 69 3.60 10.20 -0.19
N GLU A 70 3.69 11.31 0.54
CA GLU A 70 4.97 11.99 0.78
C GLU A 70 5.93 11.14 1.60
N LEU A 71 5.42 10.38 2.57
CA LEU A 71 6.23 9.48 3.39
C LEU A 71 6.78 8.30 2.56
N CYS A 72 5.98 7.78 1.62
CA CYS A 72 6.41 6.75 0.68
C CYS A 72 7.45 7.27 -0.32
N GLU A 73 7.25 8.46 -0.86
CA GLU A 73 8.22 9.11 -1.76
C GLU A 73 9.57 9.37 -1.09
N ASN A 74 9.56 9.64 0.23
CA ASN A 74 10.76 9.87 1.04
C ASN A 74 11.35 8.58 1.66
N LEU A 75 10.84 7.40 1.29
CA LEU A 75 11.26 6.09 1.81
C LEU A 75 11.21 5.99 3.35
N GLN A 76 10.29 6.74 3.98
CA GLN A 76 10.00 6.68 5.42
C GLN A 76 8.83 5.75 5.73
N TYR A 77 8.03 5.43 4.72
CA TYR A 77 6.87 4.55 4.83
C TYR A 77 6.76 3.65 3.61
N SER A 78 6.28 2.43 3.78
CA SER A 78 6.02 1.49 2.69
C SER A 78 4.64 0.89 2.87
N ILE A 79 3.87 0.85 1.79
CA ILE A 79 2.49 0.33 1.81
C ILE A 79 2.40 -0.86 0.87
N PHE A 80 1.75 -1.91 1.33
CA PHE A 80 1.48 -3.13 0.57
C PHE A 80 -0.01 -3.40 0.53
N SER A 81 -0.49 -3.86 -0.62
CA SER A 81 -1.80 -4.48 -0.75
C SER A 81 -1.63 -5.98 -0.59
N ILE A 82 -2.31 -6.55 0.40
CA ILE A 82 -2.39 -7.98 0.62
C ILE A 82 -3.64 -8.48 -0.08
N ARG A 83 -3.47 -9.44 -0.98
CA ARG A 83 -4.54 -9.94 -1.83
C ARG A 83 -4.67 -11.46 -1.70
N SER A 84 -5.85 -11.97 -1.99
CA SER A 84 -6.05 -13.40 -2.22
C SER A 84 -5.36 -13.84 -3.52
N ARG A 85 -5.25 -15.15 -3.73
CA ARG A 85 -4.80 -15.71 -5.02
C ARG A 85 -5.70 -15.31 -6.21
N SER A 86 -6.99 -15.03 -5.98
CA SER A 86 -7.91 -14.55 -7.01
C SER A 86 -7.76 -13.06 -7.30
N GLY A 87 -6.94 -12.34 -6.52
CA GLY A 87 -6.65 -10.92 -6.70
C GLY A 87 -7.57 -9.99 -5.89
N GLU A 88 -8.47 -10.53 -5.08
CA GLU A 88 -9.28 -9.76 -4.13
C GLU A 88 -8.40 -9.12 -3.07
N ARG A 89 -8.67 -7.86 -2.70
CA ARG A 89 -7.88 -7.13 -1.70
C ARG A 89 -8.42 -7.44 -0.32
N LEU A 90 -7.57 -8.03 0.51
CA LEU A 90 -7.93 -8.52 1.85
C LEU A 90 -7.50 -7.54 2.92
N ALA A 91 -6.32 -6.94 2.79
CA ALA A 91 -5.80 -5.97 3.74
C ALA A 91 -4.82 -4.99 3.10
N THR A 92 -4.65 -3.84 3.72
CA THR A 92 -3.60 -2.87 3.42
C THR A 92 -2.62 -2.85 4.60
N LEU A 93 -1.36 -3.18 4.31
CA LEU A 93 -0.25 -3.18 5.26
C LEU A 93 0.56 -1.88 5.11
N GLY A 94 0.83 -1.22 6.23
CA GLY A 94 1.75 -0.10 6.35
C GLY A 94 2.96 -0.46 7.22
N LEU A 95 4.15 -0.20 6.69
CA LEU A 95 5.41 -0.31 7.41
C LEU A 95 6.06 1.07 7.54
N THR A 96 6.50 1.41 8.75
CA THR A 96 7.27 2.63 9.03
C THR A 96 8.76 2.31 9.12
N LYS A 97 9.60 3.28 8.72
CA LYS A 97 11.05 3.17 8.87
C LYS A 97 11.52 3.92 10.10
N GLU A 98 12.00 3.19 11.09
CA GLU A 98 12.51 3.73 12.37
C GLU A 98 13.96 3.32 12.57
N SER A 99 14.85 4.28 12.81
CA SER A 99 16.27 4.03 13.10
C SER A 99 16.96 3.10 12.08
N GLY A 100 16.54 3.17 10.81
CA GLY A 100 17.06 2.33 9.73
C GLY A 100 16.38 0.98 9.53
N TYR A 101 15.43 0.61 10.38
CA TYR A 101 14.69 -0.65 10.31
C TYR A 101 13.22 -0.43 9.92
N TRP A 102 12.68 -1.35 9.13
CA TRP A 102 11.26 -1.39 8.81
C TRP A 102 10.49 -2.11 9.92
N ARG A 103 9.44 -1.48 10.43
CA ARG A 103 8.56 -2.01 11.47
C ARG A 103 7.12 -1.99 11.01
N LEU A 104 6.34 -2.95 11.49
CA LEU A 104 4.89 -2.93 11.35
C LEU A 104 4.34 -1.69 12.05
N ASP A 105 3.58 -0.89 11.29
CA ASP A 105 2.81 0.24 11.83
C ASP A 105 1.33 -0.14 11.93
N GLN A 106 0.73 -0.56 10.82
CA GLN A 106 -0.68 -0.92 10.76
C GLN A 106 -0.96 -1.97 9.69
N CYS A 107 -1.99 -2.78 9.89
CA CYS A 107 -2.53 -3.67 8.87
C CYS A 107 -4.04 -3.80 9.05
N PHE A 108 -4.82 -3.30 8.10
CA PHE A 108 -6.27 -3.30 8.20
C PHE A 108 -6.95 -3.84 6.95
N GLY A 109 -8.09 -4.49 7.15
CA GLY A 109 -9.01 -4.90 6.10
C GLY A 109 -9.84 -3.74 5.53
N PRO A 110 -10.82 -4.05 4.67
CA PRO A 110 -11.73 -3.04 4.13
C PRO A 110 -12.43 -2.26 5.25
N ALA A 111 -12.57 -0.94 5.06
CA ALA A 111 -13.15 -0.01 6.04
C ALA A 111 -12.43 -0.01 7.40
N ASN A 112 -11.11 -0.27 7.40
CA ASN A 112 -10.26 -0.35 8.59
C ASN A 112 -10.65 -1.49 9.57
N ALA A 113 -11.17 -2.61 9.06
CA ALA A 113 -11.47 -3.77 9.87
C ALA A 113 -10.18 -4.39 10.47
N GLU A 114 -10.26 -4.87 11.71
CA GLU A 114 -9.19 -5.63 12.36
C GLU A 114 -9.05 -7.00 11.68
N VAL A 115 -7.81 -7.40 11.39
CA VAL A 115 -7.52 -8.61 10.59
C VAL A 115 -6.36 -9.43 11.13
N LEU A 116 -5.62 -8.92 12.12
CA LEU A 116 -4.44 -9.60 12.65
C LEU A 116 -4.78 -10.58 13.77
N GLU A 117 -5.92 -10.38 14.42
CA GLU A 117 -6.36 -11.18 15.56
C GLU A 117 -7.79 -11.68 15.36
N GLU A 118 -8.03 -12.93 15.77
CA GLU A 118 -9.35 -13.52 15.90
C GLU A 118 -9.72 -13.57 17.38
N ILE A 119 -10.95 -13.14 17.69
CA ILE A 119 -11.47 -13.09 19.06
C ILE A 119 -12.41 -14.27 19.26
N SER A 120 -12.08 -15.15 20.19
CA SER A 120 -12.96 -16.25 20.60
C SER A 120 -13.50 -15.99 22.00
N CYS A 121 -14.82 -16.05 22.14
CA CYS A 121 -15.50 -15.92 23.42
C CYS A 121 -16.13 -17.26 23.81
N TYR A 122 -15.87 -17.73 25.03
CA TYR A 122 -16.47 -18.95 25.56
C TYR A 122 -16.76 -18.81 27.07
N LEU A 123 -17.66 -19.65 27.59
CA LEU A 123 -17.88 -19.79 29.02
C LEU A 123 -16.97 -20.90 29.53
N ASP A 124 -16.23 -20.64 30.61
CA ASP A 124 -15.42 -21.66 31.27
C ASP A 124 -16.27 -22.56 32.20
N GLU A 125 -15.60 -23.45 32.95
CA GLU A 125 -16.24 -24.38 33.88
C GLU A 125 -17.01 -23.69 35.03
N GLU A 126 -16.74 -22.40 35.29
CA GLU A 126 -17.39 -21.59 36.33
C GLU A 126 -18.46 -20.66 35.74
N GLU A 127 -18.86 -20.86 34.48
CA GLU A 127 -19.79 -19.99 33.72
C GLU A 127 -19.29 -18.54 33.59
N VAL A 128 -17.97 -18.32 33.64
CA VAL A 128 -17.38 -17.00 33.43
C VAL A 128 -17.03 -16.82 31.96
N LEU A 129 -17.40 -15.66 31.40
CA LEU A 129 -17.07 -15.29 30.03
C LEU A 129 -15.56 -15.04 29.91
N GLN A 130 -14.88 -15.88 29.14
CA GLN A 130 -13.49 -15.73 28.75
C GLN A 130 -13.40 -15.19 27.33
N THR A 131 -12.40 -14.32 27.10
CA THR A 131 -12.06 -13.76 25.80
C THR A 131 -10.62 -14.10 25.50
N GLU A 132 -10.39 -14.83 24.41
CA GLU A 132 -9.04 -15.13 23.91
C GLU A 132 -8.79 -14.46 22.57
N TYR A 133 -7.53 -14.09 22.36
CA TYR A 133 -7.04 -13.43 21.15
C TYR A 133 -6.03 -14.35 20.48
N HIS A 134 -6.31 -14.73 19.24
CA HIS A 134 -5.48 -15.64 18.46
C HIS A 134 -4.93 -14.92 17.23
N PRO A 135 -3.61 -14.98 16.95
CA PRO A 135 -3.07 -14.38 15.75
C PRO A 135 -3.58 -15.10 14.50
N THR A 136 -4.00 -14.34 13.49
CA THR A 136 -4.43 -14.89 12.20
C THR A 136 -3.23 -15.24 11.31
N GLU A 137 -3.47 -15.94 10.20
CA GLU A 137 -2.44 -16.15 9.17
C GLU A 137 -1.86 -14.82 8.63
N LEU A 138 -2.70 -13.78 8.55
CA LEU A 138 -2.27 -12.45 8.12
C LEU A 138 -1.23 -11.84 9.08
N TYR A 139 -1.32 -12.14 10.39
CA TYR A 139 -0.30 -11.73 11.35
C TYR A 139 1.09 -12.23 10.92
N TYR A 140 1.22 -13.53 10.64
CA TYR A 140 2.50 -14.12 10.25
C TYR A 140 2.99 -13.62 8.88
N VAL A 141 2.08 -13.45 7.93
CA VAL A 141 2.39 -12.88 6.60
C VAL A 141 2.98 -11.48 6.74
N VAL A 142 2.36 -10.64 7.56
CA VAL A 142 2.81 -9.26 7.79
C VAL A 142 4.20 -9.22 8.42
N GLN A 143 4.45 -10.08 9.41
CA GLN A 143 5.79 -10.21 10.01
C GLN A 143 6.84 -10.63 8.98
N GLU A 144 6.49 -11.54 8.06
CA GLU A 144 7.39 -11.98 7.01
C GLU A 144 7.71 -10.86 6.01
N VAL A 145 6.72 -10.04 5.62
CA VAL A 145 6.96 -8.85 4.77
C VAL A 145 7.93 -7.88 5.46
N ALA A 146 7.73 -7.62 6.76
CA ALA A 146 8.62 -6.76 7.53
C ALA A 146 10.04 -7.35 7.61
N ARG A 147 10.18 -8.67 7.82
CA ARG A 147 11.47 -9.37 7.80
C ARG A 147 12.18 -9.19 6.46
N LEU A 148 11.47 -9.42 5.35
CA LEU A 148 12.03 -9.29 4.00
C LEU A 148 12.49 -7.87 3.68
N MET A 149 11.70 -6.86 4.05
CA MET A 149 12.06 -5.44 3.90
C MET A 149 13.39 -5.08 4.60
N ASN A 150 13.68 -5.73 5.73
CA ASN A 150 14.92 -5.56 6.48
C ASN A 150 16.09 -6.43 5.98
N CYS A 151 15.83 -7.51 5.23
CA CYS A 151 16.88 -8.37 4.68
C CYS A 151 17.53 -7.78 3.43
N SER A 152 16.76 -7.11 2.56
CA SER A 152 17.26 -6.61 1.27
C SER A 152 18.25 -5.44 1.37
N GLY A 153 18.48 -4.89 2.57
CA GLY A 153 19.45 -3.81 2.82
C GLY A 153 20.86 -4.27 3.20
N ARG A 154 21.14 -5.59 3.23
CA ARG A 154 22.41 -6.16 3.70
C ARG A 154 23.38 -6.59 2.58
N SER A 155 23.42 -5.86 1.47
CA SER A 155 24.57 -5.93 0.55
C SER A 155 25.66 -5.00 1.07
N HIS A 156 26.59 -5.55 1.85
CA HIS A 156 27.88 -4.93 2.16
C HIS A 156 28.86 -5.12 1.00
#